data_AF-A7IKS8-F1
#
_entry.id   AF-A7IKS8-F1
#
_cell.length_a   1.000
_cell.length_b   1.000
_cell.length_c   1.000
_cell.angle_alpha   90.00
_cell.angle_beta   90.00
_cell.angle_gamma   90.00
#
_symmetry.space_group_name_H-M   'P 1'
#
loop_
_entity.id
_entity.type
_entity.pdbx_description
1 polymer ?
#
loop_
_entity_poly.entity_id
_entity_poly.type
_entity_poly.pdbx_seq_one_letter_code
_entity_poly.pdbx_strand_id
1 'polypeptide(L)'
;MPALQETRTAVTLAPAKPAGLADLGVPSVDAAVVKKGRVHEFPQLLADGKIGRRFQDLRVIGIKTMEAGVPSAKVFIQFEVFGDDTTAATSGGGFEATLFAGAQPLASLSSSVLFLPYANFWYPNRFVFEVPMADFDQADRLDFIAKPEEVRAV
;
A
#
# COMPACT_ATOMS: atom_id res chain seq x y z
N MET A 1 17.58 -21.21 -2.04
CA MET A 1 17.45 -19.89 -2.68
C MET A 1 17.19 -18.88 -1.57
N PRO A 2 17.81 -17.69 -1.56
CA PRO A 2 17.47 -16.67 -0.57
C PRO A 2 15.95 -16.41 -0.55
N ALA A 3 15.41 -16.13 0.63
CA ALA A 3 13.99 -15.89 0.80
C ALA A 3 13.77 -14.63 1.62
N LEU A 4 12.94 -13.74 1.10
CA LEU A 4 12.40 -12.60 1.83
C LEU A 4 11.44 -13.11 2.90
N GLN A 5 11.58 -12.60 4.12
CA GLN A 5 10.69 -12.88 5.23
C GLN A 5 9.46 -12.00 5.15
N GLU A 6 8.35 -12.46 5.73
CA GLU A 6 7.20 -11.60 5.93
C GLU A 6 7.60 -10.39 6.78
N THR A 7 7.11 -9.21 6.41
CA THR A 7 7.30 -7.99 7.21
C THR A 7 6.00 -7.22 7.26
N ARG A 8 5.73 -6.62 8.42
CA ARG A 8 4.51 -5.89 8.70
C ARG A 8 4.80 -4.46 9.11
N THR A 9 3.91 -3.56 8.71
CA THR A 9 3.88 -2.19 9.22
C THR A 9 2.44 -1.71 9.32
N ALA A 10 2.20 -0.66 10.09
CA ALA A 10 0.88 -0.08 10.27
C ALA A 10 0.89 1.40 9.89
N VAL A 11 -0.16 1.83 9.20
CA VAL A 11 -0.36 3.20 8.73
C VAL A 11 -1.60 3.75 9.41
N THR A 12 -1.42 4.66 10.36
CA THR A 12 -2.54 5.40 10.99
C THR A 12 -3.16 6.37 10.00
N LEU A 13 -4.49 6.38 9.89
CA LEU A 13 -5.25 7.23 8.98
C LEU A 13 -5.90 8.38 9.75
N ALA A 14 -5.69 9.60 9.28
CA ALA A 14 -6.29 10.80 9.85
C ALA A 14 -7.06 11.60 8.78
N PRO A 15 -8.11 12.36 9.15
CA PRO A 15 -8.76 13.29 8.24
C PRO A 15 -7.75 14.26 7.61
N ALA A 16 -7.89 14.50 6.31
CA ALA A 16 -6.95 15.33 5.55
C ALA A 16 -7.67 16.25 4.56
N LYS A 17 -6.99 17.31 4.13
CA LYS A 17 -7.47 18.18 3.06
C LYS A 17 -7.44 17.44 1.70
N PRO A 18 -8.37 17.73 0.77
CA PRO A 18 -8.41 17.14 -0.57
C PRO A 18 -7.31 17.67 -1.52
N ALA A 19 -6.14 18.01 -1.00
CA ALA A 19 -5.00 18.41 -1.81
C ALA A 19 -4.36 17.20 -2.51
N GLY A 20 -3.91 17.38 -3.76
CA GLY A 20 -3.22 16.35 -4.56
C GLY A 20 -4.12 15.23 -5.10
N LEU A 21 -5.44 15.41 -5.07
CA LEU A 21 -6.38 14.42 -5.61
C LEU A 21 -6.34 14.31 -7.15
N ALA A 22 -5.94 15.39 -7.83
CA ALA A 22 -5.79 15.41 -9.29
C ALA A 22 -4.76 14.38 -9.78
N ASP A 23 -3.66 14.18 -9.04
CA ASP A 23 -2.63 13.18 -9.37
C ASP A 23 -3.15 11.73 -9.26
N LEU A 24 -4.29 11.55 -8.58
CA LEU A 24 -4.98 10.27 -8.42
C LEU A 24 -6.12 10.10 -9.43
N GLY A 25 -6.35 11.07 -10.32
CA GLY A 25 -7.49 11.07 -11.24
C GLY A 25 -8.85 11.23 -10.55
N VAL A 26 -8.86 11.72 -9.30
CA VAL A 26 -10.08 11.83 -8.50
C VAL A 26 -10.78 13.16 -8.82
N PRO A 27 -12.09 13.16 -9.10
CA PRO A 27 -12.83 14.38 -9.38
C PRO A 27 -12.76 15.37 -8.21
N SER A 28 -12.44 16.62 -8.51
CA SER A 28 -12.49 17.72 -7.54
C SER A 28 -13.94 18.10 -7.28
N VAL A 29 -14.56 17.46 -6.30
CA VAL A 29 -15.89 17.85 -5.79
C VAL A 29 -15.76 18.35 -4.37
N ASP A 30 -16.48 19.42 -4.03
CA ASP A 30 -16.38 20.10 -2.73
C ASP A 30 -16.75 19.21 -1.52
N ALA A 31 -17.47 18.11 -1.77
CA ALA A 31 -17.92 17.18 -0.75
C ALA A 31 -16.99 15.97 -0.49
N ALA A 32 -15.80 15.92 -1.12
CA ALA A 32 -14.89 14.79 -0.94
C ALA A 32 -14.35 14.71 0.49
N VAL A 33 -14.53 13.56 1.14
CA VAL A 33 -13.96 13.25 2.45
C VAL A 33 -12.69 12.45 2.25
N VAL A 34 -11.59 12.88 2.87
CA VAL A 34 -10.27 12.27 2.66
C VAL A 34 -9.64 11.87 3.98
N LYS A 35 -9.08 10.66 4.02
CA LYS A 35 -8.23 10.17 5.11
C LYS A 35 -6.85 9.83 4.55
N LYS A 36 -5.77 10.25 5.23
CA LYS A 36 -4.40 9.99 4.80
C LYS A 36 -3.55 9.45 5.94
N GLY A 37 -2.58 8.62 5.59
CA GLY A 37 -1.54 8.14 6.48
C GLY A 37 -0.26 7.82 5.72
N ARG A 38 0.88 7.79 6.43
CA ARG A 38 2.19 7.53 5.83
C ARG A 38 3.10 6.76 6.78
N VAL A 39 3.89 5.85 6.21
CA VAL A 39 5.12 5.30 6.81
C VAL A 39 6.29 5.67 5.90
N HIS A 40 7.35 6.24 6.46
CA HIS A 40 8.47 6.79 5.69
C HIS A 40 9.31 5.71 5.02
N GLU A 41 9.65 4.65 5.75
CA GLU A 41 10.41 3.52 5.25
C GLU A 41 10.17 2.28 6.11
N PHE A 42 10.29 1.10 5.50
CA PHE A 42 10.43 -0.16 6.23
C PHE A 42 11.19 -1.19 5.39
N PRO A 43 12.18 -1.90 5.97
CA PRO A 43 12.93 -2.94 5.27
C PRO A 43 12.23 -4.29 5.36
N GLN A 44 12.37 -5.11 4.32
CA GLN A 44 12.03 -6.53 4.34
C GLN A 44 13.33 -7.34 4.33
N LEU A 45 13.50 -8.17 5.35
CA LEU A 45 14.72 -8.91 5.60
C LEU A 45 14.74 -10.25 4.87
N LEU A 46 15.94 -10.73 4.58
CA LEU A 46 16.23 -12.11 4.20
C LEU A 46 16.31 -12.99 5.45
N ALA A 47 16.26 -14.30 5.25
CA ALA A 47 16.39 -15.29 6.34
C ALA A 47 17.70 -15.16 7.16
N ASP A 48 18.76 -14.57 6.59
CA ASP A 48 20.04 -14.32 7.26
C ASP A 48 20.08 -12.96 8.01
N GLY A 49 18.96 -12.23 8.03
CA GLY A 49 18.83 -10.93 8.70
C GLY A 49 19.31 -9.74 7.89
N LYS A 50 19.86 -9.94 6.68
CA LYS A 50 20.22 -8.83 5.77
C LYS A 50 18.97 -8.23 5.14
N ILE A 51 19.08 -6.99 4.68
CA ILE A 51 18.00 -6.34 3.93
C ILE A 51 17.96 -6.94 2.53
N GLY A 52 16.81 -7.48 2.12
CA GLY A 52 16.61 -7.98 0.76
C GLY A 52 15.80 -7.02 -0.12
N ARG A 53 14.90 -6.24 0.49
CA ARG A 53 14.04 -5.26 -0.19
C ARG A 53 13.77 -4.08 0.73
N ARG A 54 13.64 -2.89 0.16
CA ARG A 54 13.27 -1.67 0.90
C ARG A 54 11.98 -1.10 0.36
N PHE A 55 11.11 -0.68 1.26
CA PHE A 55 9.92 0.08 0.92
C PHE A 55 10.09 1.49 1.45
N GLN A 56 9.71 2.48 0.64
CA GLN A 56 9.73 3.88 1.02
C GLN A 56 8.40 4.54 0.68
N ASP A 57 8.09 5.57 1.46
CA ASP A 57 6.96 6.45 1.22
C ASP A 57 5.62 5.72 1.07
N LEU A 58 5.37 4.74 1.95
CA LEU A 58 4.10 4.03 2.00
C LEU A 58 3.00 5.01 2.42
N ARG A 59 2.23 5.45 1.44
CA ARG A 59 1.11 6.38 1.56
C ARG A 59 -0.19 5.63 1.37
N VAL A 60 -1.09 5.82 2.31
CA VAL A 60 -2.48 5.35 2.21
C VAL A 60 -3.37 6.57 2.11
N ILE A 61 -4.19 6.62 1.06
CA ILE A 61 -5.09 7.73 0.78
C ILE A 61 -6.48 7.15 0.57
N GLY A 62 -7.34 7.28 1.57
CA GLY A 62 -8.75 6.96 1.46
C GLY A 62 -9.53 8.18 0.98
N ILE A 63 -10.48 7.96 0.07
CA ILE A 63 -11.31 9.01 -0.51
C ILE A 63 -12.74 8.50 -0.58
N LYS A 64 -13.67 9.26 -0.02
CA LYS A 64 -15.11 9.07 -0.21
C LYS A 64 -15.66 10.28 -0.95
N THR A 65 -16.33 10.04 -2.07
CA THR A 65 -16.77 11.08 -3.01
C THR A 65 -18.00 10.67 -3.79
N MET A 66 -18.50 11.55 -4.66
CA MET A 66 -19.53 11.26 -5.65
C MET A 66 -18.87 11.12 -7.03
N GLU A 67 -19.12 9.99 -7.70
CA GLU A 67 -18.69 9.73 -9.07
C GLU A 67 -19.93 9.56 -9.95
N ALA A 68 -20.12 10.47 -10.92
CA ALA A 68 -21.31 10.52 -11.77
C ALA A 68 -22.65 10.48 -10.98
N GLY A 69 -22.68 11.10 -9.79
CA GLY A 69 -23.85 11.12 -8.91
C GLY A 69 -24.00 9.88 -8.01
N VAL A 70 -23.07 8.92 -8.09
CA VAL A 70 -23.06 7.71 -7.27
C VAL A 70 -22.03 7.85 -6.15
N PRO A 71 -22.41 7.63 -4.87
CA PRO A 71 -21.45 7.59 -3.78
C PRO A 71 -20.43 6.48 -3.97
N SER A 72 -19.13 6.79 -3.84
CA SER A 72 -18.05 5.81 -3.91
C SER A 72 -17.00 6.08 -2.84
N ALA A 73 -16.35 5.01 -2.36
CA ALA A 73 -15.18 5.10 -1.51
C ALA A 73 -14.06 4.23 -2.08
N LYS A 74 -12.87 4.82 -2.19
CA LYS A 74 -11.67 4.17 -2.72
C LYS A 74 -10.50 4.37 -1.77
N VAL A 75 -9.64 3.36 -1.66
CA VAL A 75 -8.37 3.43 -0.94
C VAL A 75 -7.23 3.23 -1.92
N PHE A 76 -6.34 4.21 -1.95
CA PHE A 76 -5.10 4.18 -2.72
C PHE A 76 -3.97 3.78 -1.80
N ILE A 77 -3.19 2.79 -2.20
CA ILE A 77 -1.95 2.39 -1.52
C ILE A 77 -0.80 2.66 -2.49
N GLN A 78 0.12 3.53 -2.08
CA GLN A 78 1.26 3.95 -2.87
C GLN A 78 2.53 3.75 -2.09
N PHE A 79 3.59 3.29 -2.73
CA PHE A 79 4.92 3.19 -2.14
C PHE A 79 5.95 3.07 -3.24
N GLU A 80 7.21 3.33 -2.91
CA GLU A 80 8.34 2.94 -3.74
C GLU A 80 8.96 1.67 -3.18
N VAL A 81 9.39 0.78 -4.08
CA VAL A 81 10.08 -0.46 -3.70
C VAL A 81 11.42 -0.52 -4.42
N PHE A 82 12.46 -0.80 -3.66
CA PHE A 82 13.81 -1.07 -4.15
C PHE A 82 14.07 -2.57 -4.11
N GLY A 83 14.39 -3.15 -5.26
CA GLY A 83 15.11 -4.42 -5.28
C GLY A 83 16.56 -4.07 -5.01
N ASP A 84 17.07 -4.33 -3.81
CA ASP A 84 18.46 -4.05 -3.42
C ASP A 84 19.36 -5.07 -4.15
N ASP A 85 19.67 -6.17 -3.47
CA ASP A 85 20.55 -7.22 -3.98
C ASP A 85 19.78 -8.47 -4.47
N THR A 86 18.47 -8.33 -4.68
CA THR A 86 17.61 -9.48 -4.99
C THR A 86 16.63 -9.21 -6.12
N THR A 87 16.44 -10.23 -6.96
CA THR A 87 15.45 -10.23 -8.04
C THR A 87 14.44 -11.36 -7.82
N ALA A 88 13.17 -11.07 -8.10
CA ALA A 88 12.11 -12.05 -7.99
C ALA A 88 12.38 -13.28 -8.88
N ALA A 89 12.02 -14.47 -8.39
CA ALA A 89 12.12 -15.68 -9.20
C ALA A 89 11.14 -15.68 -10.38
N THR A 90 9.96 -15.06 -10.22
CA THR A 90 8.89 -15.00 -11.23
C THR A 90 8.42 -13.57 -11.50
N SER A 91 7.70 -12.93 -10.57
CA SER A 91 7.00 -11.66 -10.85
C SER A 91 7.08 -10.59 -9.75
N GLY A 92 7.74 -10.85 -8.62
CA GLY A 92 7.77 -9.91 -7.49
C GLY A 92 6.52 -10.11 -6.64
N GLY A 93 6.69 -10.72 -5.48
CA GLY A 93 5.63 -11.03 -4.53
C GLY A 93 4.93 -9.76 -4.09
N GLY A 94 3.61 -9.74 -4.24
CA GLY A 94 2.76 -8.63 -3.84
C GLY A 94 2.63 -8.45 -2.32
N PHE A 95 1.52 -7.87 -1.91
CA PHE A 95 1.26 -7.54 -0.51
C PHE A 95 -0.17 -7.89 -0.12
N GLU A 96 -0.36 -8.05 1.18
CA GLU A 96 -1.67 -8.00 1.82
C GLU A 96 -1.78 -6.75 2.65
N ALA A 97 -2.98 -6.21 2.75
CA ALA A 97 -3.31 -5.11 3.64
C ALA A 97 -4.70 -5.31 4.22
N THR A 98 -4.93 -4.77 5.41
CA THR A 98 -6.24 -4.82 6.05
C THR A 98 -6.56 -3.46 6.65
N LEU A 99 -7.75 -2.93 6.35
CA LEU A 99 -8.29 -1.73 7.00
C LEU A 99 -8.89 -2.11 8.34
N PHE A 100 -8.68 -1.27 9.35
CA PHE A 100 -9.18 -1.48 10.70
C PHE A 100 -9.96 -0.26 11.22
N ALA A 101 -10.90 -0.53 12.11
CA ALA A 101 -11.43 0.41 13.11
C ALA A 101 -11.00 -0.08 14.50
N GLY A 102 -9.95 0.51 15.05
CA GLY A 102 -9.31 0.04 16.28
C GLY A 102 -8.78 -1.40 16.15
N ALA A 103 -9.50 -2.37 16.73
CA ALA A 103 -9.15 -3.79 16.66
C ALA A 103 -10.01 -4.58 15.66
N GLN A 104 -11.07 -3.98 15.11
CA GLN A 104 -11.99 -4.66 14.20
C GLN A 104 -11.46 -4.57 12.76
N PRO A 105 -11.23 -5.70 12.07
CA PRO A 105 -10.92 -5.69 10.64
C PRO A 105 -12.18 -5.33 9.85
N LEU A 106 -12.01 -4.46 8.86
CA LEU A 106 -13.08 -3.94 8.00
C LEU A 106 -13.01 -4.55 6.59
N ALA A 107 -11.85 -4.43 5.93
CA ALA A 107 -11.67 -4.90 4.57
C ALA A 107 -10.25 -5.42 4.34
N SER A 108 -10.13 -6.53 3.61
CA SER A 108 -8.85 -7.09 3.15
C SER A 108 -8.56 -6.66 1.72
N LEU A 109 -7.35 -6.14 1.50
CA LEU A 109 -6.88 -5.58 0.23
C LEU A 109 -5.60 -6.34 -0.14
N SER A 110 -5.43 -6.75 -1.39
CA SER A 110 -4.22 -7.46 -1.79
C SER A 110 -3.85 -7.20 -3.24
N SER A 111 -2.56 -7.16 -3.50
CA SER A 111 -2.00 -7.34 -4.85
C SER A 111 -1.17 -8.61 -4.85
N SER A 112 -1.23 -9.38 -5.93
CA SER A 112 -0.38 -10.56 -6.13
C SER A 112 1.00 -10.21 -6.66
N VAL A 113 1.14 -9.03 -7.28
CA VAL A 113 2.34 -8.62 -8.01
C VAL A 113 2.73 -7.18 -7.69
N LEU A 114 4.02 -6.93 -7.56
CA LEU A 114 4.60 -5.58 -7.52
C LEU A 114 5.18 -5.21 -8.87
N PHE A 115 5.09 -3.94 -9.22
CA PHE A 115 5.90 -3.38 -10.30
C PHE A 115 7.35 -3.24 -9.83
N LEU A 116 8.16 -4.27 -10.13
CA LEU A 116 9.58 -4.37 -9.81
C LEU A 116 10.32 -5.13 -10.93
N PRO A 117 10.45 -4.55 -12.13
CA PRO A 117 10.95 -5.27 -13.31
C PRO A 117 12.45 -5.57 -13.28
N TYR A 118 13.26 -4.77 -12.58
CA TYR A 118 14.70 -4.98 -12.46
C TYR A 118 15.17 -4.80 -11.01
N ALA A 119 16.31 -5.38 -10.67
CA ALA A 119 16.99 -5.13 -9.40
C ALA A 119 17.85 -3.85 -9.47
N ASN A 120 18.28 -3.35 -8.32
CA ASN A 120 19.05 -2.13 -8.11
C ASN A 120 18.38 -0.81 -8.58
N PHE A 121 17.04 -0.77 -8.61
CA PHE A 121 16.27 0.43 -8.96
C PHE A 121 15.04 0.60 -8.07
N TRP A 122 14.63 1.85 -7.89
CA TRP A 122 13.39 2.24 -7.21
C TRP A 122 12.24 2.26 -8.21
N TYR A 123 11.12 1.63 -7.83
CA TYR A 123 9.91 1.63 -8.64
C TYR A 123 8.70 2.13 -7.86
N PRO A 124 8.00 3.17 -8.37
CA PRO A 124 6.75 3.60 -7.79
C PRO A 124 5.66 2.58 -8.07
N ASN A 125 4.96 2.18 -7.01
CA ASN A 125 3.83 1.27 -7.05
C ASN A 125 2.57 2.01 -6.58
N ARG A 126 1.46 1.75 -7.25
CA ARG A 126 0.16 2.37 -6.97
C ARG A 126 -0.96 1.35 -7.17
N PHE A 127 -1.74 1.15 -6.13
CA PHE A 127 -2.89 0.24 -6.13
C PHE A 127 -4.14 1.00 -5.69
N VAL A 128 -5.28 0.63 -6.27
CA VAL A 128 -6.57 1.24 -5.97
C VAL A 128 -7.55 0.13 -5.63
N PHE A 129 -8.27 0.31 -4.54
CA PHE A 129 -9.29 -0.62 -4.09
C PHE A 129 -10.58 0.13 -3.82
N GLU A 130 -11.69 -0.42 -4.28
CA GLU A 130 -13.01 0.04 -3.84
C GLU A 130 -13.32 -0.58 -2.48
N VAL A 131 -13.91 0.23 -1.60
CA VAL A 131 -14.31 -0.22 -0.26
C VAL A 131 -15.73 0.24 0.03
N PRO A 132 -16.50 -0.48 0.87
CA PRO A 132 -17.78 0.00 1.35
C PRO A 132 -17.63 1.36 2.06
N MET A 133 -18.59 2.27 1.85
CA MET A 133 -18.57 3.60 2.49
C MET A 133 -18.54 3.51 4.02
N ALA A 134 -19.27 2.55 4.59
CA ALA A 134 -19.33 2.33 6.04
C ALA A 134 -17.97 1.93 6.62
N ASP A 135 -17.18 1.17 5.87
CA ASP A 135 -15.83 0.77 6.26
C ASP A 135 -14.89 1.97 6.16
N PHE A 136 -14.98 2.75 5.08
CA PHE A 136 -14.22 3.98 4.95
C PHE A 136 -14.45 4.93 6.14
N ASP A 137 -15.71 5.11 6.56
CA ASP A 137 -16.07 6.03 7.63
C ASP A 137 -15.46 5.65 8.97
N GLN A 138 -15.37 4.35 9.25
CA GLN A 138 -14.83 3.82 10.50
C GLN A 138 -13.30 3.62 10.46
N ALA A 139 -12.70 3.50 9.28
CA ALA A 139 -11.29 3.17 9.15
C ALA A 139 -10.36 4.21 9.81
N ASP A 140 -9.47 3.74 10.68
CA ASP A 140 -8.47 4.53 11.41
C ASP A 140 -7.03 4.01 11.22
N ARG A 141 -6.86 2.81 10.66
CA ARG A 141 -5.56 2.19 10.42
C ARG A 141 -5.60 1.27 9.21
N LEU A 142 -4.46 1.16 8.52
CA LEU A 142 -4.18 0.11 7.56
C LEU A 142 -2.96 -0.68 8.02
N ASP A 143 -3.10 -1.98 8.20
CA ASP A 143 -1.95 -2.87 8.39
C ASP A 143 -1.51 -3.37 7.02
N PHE A 144 -0.21 -3.29 6.74
CA PHE A 144 0.42 -3.70 5.49
C PHE A 144 1.37 -4.87 5.77
N ILE A 145 1.32 -5.87 4.91
CA ILE A 145 2.11 -7.10 5.00
C ILE A 145 2.80 -7.32 3.66
N ALA A 146 4.12 -7.15 3.64
CA ALA A 146 4.96 -7.61 2.55
C ALA A 146 5.10 -9.12 2.66
N LYS A 147 4.63 -9.86 1.64
CA LYS A 147 4.61 -11.32 1.65
C LYS A 147 6.03 -11.90 1.55
N PRO A 148 6.26 -13.07 2.14
CA PRO A 148 7.49 -13.81 1.88
C PRO A 148 7.58 -14.18 0.40
N GLU A 149 8.79 -14.21 -0.13
CA GLU A 149 9.05 -14.52 -1.53
C GLU A 149 10.45 -15.13 -1.68
N GLU A 150 10.57 -16.16 -2.52
CA GLU A 150 11.88 -16.64 -2.93
C GLU A 150 12.50 -15.72 -4.00
N VAL A 151 13.77 -15.36 -3.78
CA VAL A 151 14.48 -14.40 -4.62
C VAL A 151 15.85 -14.93 -5.02
N ARG A 152 16.36 -14.45 -6.15
CA ARG A 152 17.73 -14.71 -6.59
C ARG A 152 18.61 -13.56 -6.13
N ALA A 153 19.80 -13.87 -5.61
CA ALA A 153 20.82 -12.86 -5.38
C ALA A 153 21.29 -12.28 -6.73
N VAL A 154 21.59 -10.99 -6.75
CA VAL A 154 22.16 -10.27 -7.89
C VAL A 154 23.66 -10.15 -7.73
#